data_AF-R7VJU9-F1
#
_entry.id   AF-R7VJU9-F1
#
_cell.length_a   1.000
_cell.length_b   1.000
_cell.length_c   1.000
_cell.angle_alpha   90.00
_cell.angle_beta   90.00
_cell.angle_gamma   90.00
#
_symmetry.space_group_name_H-M   'P 1'
#
loop_
_entity.id
_entity.type
_entity.pdbx_description
1 polymer ?
#
loop_
_entity_poly.entity_id
_entity_poly.type
_entity_poly.pdbx_seq_one_letter_code
_entity_poly.pdbx_strand_id
1 'polypeptide(L)'
;MADHSIYAEDEEDCVALHENEWRRLQQAMHKDGLRSGLSEGQERRLQGAFNERYASASAQAFHLAKLRGILSAILGHHLLNPQDEIAEWQERLENAISKISTLESDLSHPSIISFDATEEIDVKRETVSKTAEDIIHALKFDSLLHG
;
A
#
# COMPACT_ATOMS: atom_id res chain seq x y z
N MET A 1 7.03 -53.07 62.11
CA MET A 1 7.18 -51.60 62.00
C MET A 1 7.66 -51.35 60.60
N ALA A 2 6.74 -50.93 59.71
CA ALA A 2 7.09 -50.65 58.32
C ALA A 2 7.92 -49.37 58.28
N ASP A 3 8.99 -49.44 57.50
CA ASP A 3 9.97 -48.39 57.28
C ASP A 3 9.30 -47.23 56.52
N HIS A 4 8.78 -46.27 57.27
CA HIS A 4 8.12 -45.08 56.75
C HIS A 4 9.12 -44.04 56.19
N SER A 5 10.42 -44.30 56.33
CA SER A 5 11.50 -43.39 55.91
C SER A 5 11.75 -43.40 54.40
N ILE A 6 11.57 -44.55 53.74
CA ILE A 6 11.89 -44.73 52.31
C ILE A 6 10.89 -43.96 51.42
N TYR A 7 9.63 -43.83 51.83
CA TYR A 7 8.58 -43.17 51.05
C TYR A 7 8.56 -41.64 51.21
N ALA A 8 9.20 -41.09 52.24
CA ALA A 8 9.22 -39.65 52.50
C ALA A 8 10.22 -38.91 51.58
N GLU A 9 11.37 -39.53 51.27
CA GLU A 9 12.35 -38.97 50.33
C GLU A 9 11.80 -38.94 48.89
N ASP A 10 11.06 -39.97 48.47
CA ASP A 10 10.42 -40.04 47.15
C ASP A 10 9.31 -38.98 46.96
N GLU A 11 8.57 -38.64 48.02
CA GLU A 11 7.54 -37.60 47.98
C GLU A 11 8.15 -36.18 47.89
N GLU A 12 9.23 -35.91 48.62
CA GLU A 12 9.95 -34.63 48.54
C GLU A 12 10.59 -34.41 47.16
N ASP A 13 11.17 -35.45 46.56
CA ASP A 13 11.72 -35.40 45.21
C ASP A 13 10.63 -35.17 44.14
N CYS A 14 9.47 -35.80 44.27
CA CYS A 14 8.33 -35.55 43.38
C CYS A 14 7.82 -34.10 43.47
N VAL A 15 7.74 -33.53 44.68
CA VAL A 15 7.33 -32.13 44.88
C VAL A 15 8.35 -31.17 44.26
N ALA A 16 9.64 -31.40 44.48
CA ALA A 16 10.71 -30.58 43.91
C ALA A 16 10.74 -30.62 42.37
N LEU A 17 10.47 -31.80 41.78
CA LEU A 17 10.33 -31.96 40.33
C LEU A 17 9.14 -31.17 39.79
N HIS A 18 7.96 -31.29 40.40
CA HIS A 18 6.76 -30.57 39.99
C HIS A 18 6.93 -29.04 40.11
N GLU A 19 7.57 -28.55 41.16
CA GLU A 19 7.86 -27.12 41.31
C GLU A 19 8.81 -26.59 40.23
N ASN A 20 9.80 -27.40 39.84
CA ASN A 20 10.75 -27.04 38.80
C ASN A 20 10.09 -27.01 37.41
N GLU A 21 9.27 -28.02 37.11
CA GLU A 21 8.46 -28.05 35.88
C GLU A 21 7.49 -26.88 35.80
N TRP A 22 6.81 -26.57 36.91
CA TRP A 22 5.92 -25.42 37.00
C TRP A 22 6.66 -24.10 36.75
N ARG A 23 7.82 -23.91 37.38
CA ARG A 23 8.66 -22.72 37.16
C ARG A 23 9.14 -22.61 35.72
N ARG A 24 9.52 -23.73 35.09
CA ARG A 24 9.93 -23.79 33.68
C ARG A 24 8.77 -23.43 32.76
N LEU A 25 7.57 -23.95 33.01
CA LEU A 25 6.35 -23.61 32.27
C LEU A 25 6.03 -22.12 32.37
N GLN A 26 6.07 -21.55 33.57
CA GLN A 26 5.83 -20.12 33.78
C GLN A 26 6.84 -19.24 33.01
N GLN A 27 8.12 -19.62 33.03
CA GLN A 27 9.15 -18.89 32.26
C GLN A 27 8.95 -19.02 30.75
N ALA A 28 8.54 -20.19 30.27
CA ALA A 28 8.24 -20.41 28.86
C ALA A 28 7.04 -19.55 28.42
N MET A 29 5.95 -19.57 29.20
CA MET A 29 4.76 -18.75 28.93
C MET A 29 5.08 -17.25 28.93
N HIS A 30 5.93 -16.78 29.85
CA HIS A 30 6.33 -15.38 29.90
C HIS A 30 7.13 -14.96 28.66
N LYS A 31 8.10 -15.79 28.24
CA LYS A 31 8.88 -15.55 27.02
C LYS A 31 8.03 -15.60 25.76
N ASP A 32 7.11 -16.56 25.67
CA ASP A 32 6.19 -16.65 24.55
C ASP A 32 5.23 -15.46 24.48
N GLY A 33 4.72 -15.00 25.62
CA GLY A 33 3.91 -13.78 25.69
C GLY A 33 4.68 -12.54 25.22
N LEU A 34 5.94 -12.37 25.65
CA LEU A 34 6.81 -11.29 25.19
C LEU A 34 7.09 -11.36 23.69
N ARG A 35 7.42 -12.54 23.16
CA ARG A 35 7.67 -12.75 21.74
C ARG A 35 6.42 -12.48 20.90
N SER A 36 5.27 -12.97 21.35
CA SER A 36 3.99 -12.75 20.69
C SER A 36 3.62 -11.28 20.66
N GLY A 37 3.74 -10.57 21.79
CA GLY A 37 3.49 -9.13 21.86
C GLY A 37 4.43 -8.30 20.97
N LEU A 38 5.71 -8.67 20.89
CA LEU A 38 6.67 -8.03 19.98
C LEU A 38 6.30 -8.25 18.52
N SER A 39 5.99 -9.50 18.14
CA SER A 39 5.58 -9.85 16.79
C SER A 39 4.30 -9.12 16.38
N GLU A 40 3.31 -9.07 17.27
CA GLU A 40 2.05 -8.36 17.02
C GLU A 40 2.28 -6.85 16.89
N GLY A 41 3.13 -6.26 17.73
CA GLY A 41 3.49 -4.85 17.63
C GLY A 41 4.18 -4.51 16.31
N GLN A 42 5.09 -5.38 15.85
CA GLN A 42 5.76 -5.22 14.54
C GLN A 42 4.76 -5.31 13.38
N GLU A 43 3.90 -6.33 13.40
CA GLU A 43 2.88 -6.54 12.37
C GLU A 43 1.90 -5.36 12.30
N ARG A 44 1.40 -4.87 13.45
CA ARG A 44 0.52 -3.70 13.50
C ARG A 44 1.18 -2.45 12.90
N ARG A 45 2.47 -2.22 13.18
CA ARG A 45 3.21 -1.08 12.60
C ARG A 45 3.36 -1.24 11.09
N LEU A 46 3.67 -2.44 10.62
CA LEU A 46 3.80 -2.75 9.20
C LEU A 46 2.47 -2.55 8.47
N GLN A 47 1.37 -3.07 9.01
CA GLN A 47 0.04 -2.91 8.45
C GLN A 47 -0.42 -1.44 8.47
N GLY A 48 -0.12 -0.70 9.54
CA GLY A 48 -0.40 0.74 9.60
C GLY A 48 0.28 1.50 8.46
N ALA A 49 1.58 1.28 8.28
CA ALA A 49 2.33 1.90 7.19
C ALA A 49 1.86 1.44 5.79
N PHE A 50 1.49 0.16 5.64
CA PHE A 50 0.93 -0.36 4.40
C PHE A 50 -0.41 0.31 4.07
N ASN A 51 -1.33 0.38 5.02
CA ASN A 51 -2.66 0.96 4.82
C ASN A 51 -2.58 2.44 4.42
N GLU A 52 -1.71 3.20 5.08
CA GLU A 52 -1.48 4.62 4.76
C GLU A 52 -0.96 4.79 3.33
N ARG A 53 0.06 4.02 2.96
CA ARG A 53 0.64 4.07 1.61
C ARG A 53 -0.33 3.58 0.54
N TYR A 54 -1.06 2.51 0.82
CA TYR A 54 -2.06 1.96 -0.09
C TYR A 54 -3.19 2.97 -0.35
N ALA A 55 -3.71 3.62 0.70
CA ALA A 55 -4.73 4.64 0.56
C ALA A 55 -4.25 5.80 -0.34
N SER A 56 -3.06 6.32 -0.08
CA SER A 56 -2.46 7.40 -0.88
C SER A 56 -2.25 6.97 -2.34
N ALA A 57 -1.62 5.82 -2.57
CA ALA A 57 -1.35 5.30 -3.91
C ALA A 57 -2.64 5.01 -4.69
N SER A 58 -3.67 4.48 -4.03
CA SER A 58 -4.96 4.18 -4.67
C SER A 58 -5.69 5.44 -5.14
N ALA A 59 -5.67 6.51 -4.33
CA ALA A 59 -6.26 7.79 -4.70
C ALA A 59 -5.55 8.41 -5.92
N GLN A 60 -4.22 8.30 -5.95
CA GLN A 60 -3.40 8.80 -7.06
C GLN A 60 -3.62 8.01 -8.35
N ALA A 61 -3.65 6.67 -8.26
CA ALA A 61 -3.94 5.81 -9.40
C ALA A 61 -5.32 6.10 -9.98
N PHE A 62 -6.32 6.31 -9.12
CA PHE A 62 -7.67 6.68 -9.55
C PHE A 62 -7.70 8.04 -10.28
N HIS A 63 -6.97 9.03 -9.76
CA HIS A 63 -6.90 10.36 -10.39
C HIS A 63 -6.27 10.30 -11.79
N LEU A 64 -5.16 9.57 -11.95
CA LEU A 64 -4.53 9.37 -13.26
C LEU A 64 -5.44 8.62 -14.24
N ALA A 65 -6.10 7.56 -13.78
CA ALA A 65 -7.05 6.80 -14.58
C ALA A 65 -8.22 7.68 -15.05
N LYS A 66 -8.73 8.56 -14.18
CA LYS A 66 -9.76 9.55 -14.52
C LYS A 66 -9.29 10.50 -15.61
N LEU A 67 -8.12 11.11 -15.45
CA LEU A 67 -7.55 12.04 -16.45
C LEU A 67 -7.36 11.34 -17.80
N ARG A 68 -6.79 10.13 -17.82
CA ARG A 68 -6.67 9.34 -19.05
C ARG A 68 -8.03 9.07 -19.69
N GLY A 69 -9.03 8.69 -18.89
CA GLY A 69 -10.39 8.45 -19.37
C GLY A 69 -11.00 9.68 -20.04
N ILE A 70 -10.86 10.86 -19.43
CA ILE A 70 -11.34 12.13 -19.99
C ILE A 70 -10.62 12.45 -21.31
N LEU A 71 -9.29 12.41 -21.33
CA LEU A 71 -8.51 12.71 -22.54
C LEU A 71 -8.83 11.74 -23.68
N SER A 72 -8.98 10.44 -23.38
CA SER A 72 -9.39 9.43 -24.35
C SER A 72 -10.81 9.67 -24.88
N ALA A 73 -11.73 10.12 -24.03
CA ALA A 73 -13.08 10.47 -24.46
C ALA A 73 -13.10 11.70 -25.37
N ILE A 74 -12.31 12.73 -25.05
CA ILE A 74 -12.13 13.93 -25.89
C ILE A 74 -11.55 13.53 -27.26
N LEU A 75 -10.49 12.72 -27.27
CA LEU A 75 -9.88 12.20 -28.50
C LEU A 75 -10.89 11.39 -29.32
N GLY A 76 -11.63 10.48 -28.67
CA GLY A 76 -12.66 9.67 -29.31
C GLY A 76 -13.81 10.50 -29.91
N HIS A 77 -14.27 11.54 -29.20
CA HIS A 77 -15.26 12.48 -29.71
C HIS A 77 -14.77 13.17 -30.99
N HIS A 78 -13.53 13.64 -31.00
CA HIS A 78 -12.95 14.30 -32.17
C HIS A 78 -12.80 13.36 -33.38
N LEU A 79 -12.35 12.12 -33.15
CA LEU A 79 -12.24 11.12 -34.21
C LEU A 79 -13.60 10.81 -34.88
N LEU A 80 -14.70 10.90 -34.11
CA LEU A 80 -16.05 10.73 -34.61
C LEU A 80 -16.63 12.00 -35.26
N ASN A 81 -16.12 13.18 -34.89
CA ASN A 81 -16.56 14.49 -35.37
C ASN A 81 -15.36 15.34 -35.88
N PRO A 82 -14.83 15.07 -37.09
CA PRO A 82 -13.58 15.67 -37.58
C PRO A 82 -13.67 17.16 -37.94
N GLN A 83 -14.86 17.77 -37.85
CA GLN A 83 -15.10 19.18 -38.15
C GLN A 83 -14.65 20.12 -37.02
N ASP A 84 -14.27 19.57 -35.86
CA ASP A 84 -13.82 20.33 -34.69
C ASP A 84 -12.34 20.78 -34.82
N GLU A 85 -12.01 21.97 -34.33
CA GLU A 85 -10.65 22.59 -34.29
C GLU A 85 -9.62 21.83 -33.42
N ILE A 86 -9.94 20.61 -32.98
CA ILE A 86 -9.13 19.81 -32.04
C ILE A 86 -7.99 19.06 -32.77
N ALA A 87 -7.92 19.11 -34.11
CA ALA A 87 -6.85 18.49 -34.88
C ALA A 87 -5.44 18.96 -34.45
N GLU A 88 -5.31 20.23 -34.05
CA GLU A 88 -4.06 20.79 -33.52
C GLU A 88 -3.69 20.20 -32.14
N TRP A 89 -4.69 19.70 -31.40
CA TRP A 89 -4.53 19.12 -30.07
C TRP A 89 -4.38 17.60 -30.09
N GLN A 90 -4.57 16.94 -31.24
CA GLN A 90 -4.53 15.48 -31.33
C GLN A 90 -3.20 14.91 -30.84
N GLU A 91 -2.07 15.44 -31.34
CA GLU A 91 -0.73 14.99 -30.91
C GLU A 91 -0.50 15.27 -29.42
N ARG A 92 -1.03 16.38 -28.88
CA ARG A 92 -0.95 16.69 -27.45
C ARG A 92 -1.77 15.74 -26.59
N LEU A 93 -2.98 15.38 -27.03
CA LEU A 93 -3.85 14.42 -26.37
C LEU A 93 -3.21 13.03 -26.34
N GLU A 94 -2.74 12.54 -27.48
CA GLU A 94 -2.06 11.24 -27.60
C GLU A 94 -0.80 11.17 -26.72
N ASN A 95 0.01 12.24 -26.74
CA ASN A 95 1.19 12.32 -25.87
C ASN A 95 0.82 12.34 -24.38
N ALA A 96 -0.22 13.08 -23.98
CA ALA A 96 -0.67 13.13 -22.59
C ALA A 96 -1.20 11.76 -22.13
N ILE A 97 -2.02 11.09 -22.94
CA ILE A 97 -2.54 9.73 -22.66
C ILE A 97 -1.39 8.71 -22.54
N SER A 98 -0.40 8.79 -23.44
CA SER A 98 0.78 7.92 -23.40
C SER A 98 1.60 8.13 -22.12
N LYS A 99 1.89 9.39 -21.75
CA LYS A 99 2.59 9.73 -20.52
C LYS A 99 1.87 9.24 -19.26
N ILE A 100 0.54 9.40 -19.21
CA ILE A 100 -0.26 8.89 -18.09
C ILE A 100 -0.18 7.36 -18.04
N SER A 101 -0.29 6.68 -19.18
CA SER A 101 -0.24 5.21 -19.22
C SER A 101 1.11 4.64 -18.78
N THR A 102 2.22 5.31 -19.14
CA THR A 102 3.56 4.95 -18.64
C THR A 102 3.64 5.14 -17.13
N LEU A 103 3.13 6.25 -16.61
CA LEU A 103 3.11 6.50 -15.15
C LEU A 103 2.24 5.48 -14.40
N GLU A 104 1.09 5.07 -14.94
CA GLU A 104 0.27 4.01 -14.36
C GLU A 104 1.01 2.66 -14.33
N SER A 105 1.73 2.33 -15.41
CA SER A 105 2.56 1.12 -15.48
C SER A 105 3.68 1.17 -14.45
N ASP A 106 4.35 2.31 -14.32
CA ASP A 106 5.40 2.52 -13.32
C ASP A 106 4.83 2.31 -11.92
N LEU A 107 3.70 2.97 -11.58
CA LEU A 107 3.02 2.84 -10.29
C LEU A 107 2.54 1.42 -9.96
N SER A 108 2.30 0.58 -10.97
CA SER A 108 1.92 -0.82 -10.77
C SER A 108 3.08 -1.74 -10.39
N HIS A 109 4.33 -1.27 -10.52
CA HIS A 109 5.49 -2.08 -10.18
C HIS A 109 5.80 -2.07 -8.66
N PRO A 110 5.88 -3.25 -8.01
CA PRO A 110 6.13 -3.37 -6.57
C PRO A 110 7.51 -2.88 -6.11
N SER A 111 8.39 -2.49 -7.04
CA SER A 111 9.71 -1.92 -6.74
C SER A 111 9.68 -0.47 -6.23
N ILE A 112 8.54 0.24 -6.27
CA ILE A 112 8.39 1.62 -5.75
C ILE A 112 8.20 1.65 -4.22
N ILE A 113 8.39 0.52 -3.52
CA ILE A 113 8.32 0.48 -2.05
C ILE A 113 9.56 1.14 -1.40
N SER A 114 10.61 1.48 -2.16
CA SER A 114 11.76 2.26 -1.66
C SER A 114 11.41 3.75 -1.49
N PHE A 115 11.80 4.32 -0.35
CA PHE A 115 11.51 5.70 0.06
C PHE A 115 12.12 6.77 -0.88
N ASP A 116 13.19 6.43 -1.61
CA ASP A 116 13.89 7.39 -2.48
C ASP A 116 13.30 7.47 -3.90
N ALA A 117 12.50 6.48 -4.33
CA ALA A 117 11.88 6.48 -5.67
C ALA A 117 10.60 7.32 -5.72
N THR A 118 10.04 7.72 -4.57
CA THR A 118 8.72 8.36 -4.49
C THR A 118 8.73 9.81 -4.92
N GLU A 119 9.79 10.57 -4.64
CA GLU A 119 9.83 12.01 -4.92
C GLU A 119 9.92 12.32 -6.43
N GLU A 120 10.75 11.56 -7.16
CA GLU A 120 10.84 11.71 -8.62
C GLU A 120 9.52 11.34 -9.33
N ILE A 121 8.84 10.30 -8.83
CA ILE A 121 7.55 9.86 -9.36
C ILE A 121 6.46 10.89 -9.03
N ASP A 122 6.46 11.45 -7.83
CA ASP A 122 5.53 12.50 -7.42
C ASP A 122 5.65 13.75 -8.31
N VAL A 123 6.87 14.20 -8.60
CA VAL A 123 7.12 15.34 -9.49
C VAL A 123 6.66 15.06 -10.93
N LYS A 124 6.98 13.88 -11.46
CA LYS A 124 6.52 13.47 -12.81
C LYS A 124 4.99 13.42 -12.86
N ARG A 125 4.35 12.88 -11.83
CA ARG A 125 2.89 12.81 -11.72
C ARG A 125 2.26 14.19 -11.71
N GLU A 126 2.75 15.12 -10.89
CA GLU A 126 2.21 16.47 -10.80
C GLU A 126 2.34 17.20 -12.14
N THR A 127 3.48 17.05 -12.81
CA THR A 127 3.72 17.64 -14.13
C THR A 127 2.72 17.10 -15.17
N VAL A 128 2.52 15.78 -15.21
CA VAL A 128 1.61 15.14 -16.16
C VAL A 128 0.15 15.47 -15.85
N SER A 129 -0.24 15.49 -14.58
CA SER A 129 -1.60 15.82 -14.15
C SER A 129 -1.95 17.26 -14.53
N LYS A 130 -1.04 18.19 -14.24
CA LYS A 130 -1.19 19.59 -14.65
C LYS A 130 -1.30 19.75 -16.17
N THR A 131 -0.47 19.03 -16.93
CA THR A 131 -0.54 19.05 -18.39
C THR A 131 -1.91 18.56 -18.89
N ALA A 132 -2.45 17.50 -18.29
CA ALA A 132 -3.77 16.97 -18.64
C ALA A 132 -4.89 17.96 -18.29
N GLU A 133 -4.85 18.56 -17.12
CA GLU A 133 -5.81 19.58 -16.68
C GLU A 133 -5.75 20.82 -17.57
N ASP A 134 -4.55 21.30 -17.93
CA ASP A 134 -4.36 22.43 -18.84
C ASP A 134 -4.99 22.15 -20.23
N ILE A 135 -4.87 20.93 -20.74
CA ILE A 135 -5.52 20.51 -21.99
C ILE A 135 -7.05 20.51 -21.85
N ILE A 136 -7.57 19.97 -20.74
CA ILE A 136 -9.01 19.92 -20.47
C ILE A 136 -9.58 21.34 -20.36
N HIS A 137 -8.87 22.24 -19.68
CA HIS A 137 -9.19 23.66 -19.58
C HIS A 137 -9.16 24.38 -20.93
N ALA A 138 -8.10 24.18 -21.71
CA ALA A 138 -7.97 24.78 -23.04
C ALA A 138 -9.12 24.37 -23.98
N LEU A 139 -9.59 23.13 -23.86
CA LEU A 139 -10.69 22.58 -24.63
C LEU A 139 -12.07 22.82 -24.00
N LYS A 140 -12.15 23.56 -22.88
CA LYS A 140 -13.39 23.95 -22.18
C LYS A 140 -14.22 22.78 -21.67
N PHE A 141 -13.57 21.70 -21.24
CA PHE A 141 -14.21 20.50 -20.69
C PHE A 141 -14.15 20.43 -19.14
N ASP A 142 -14.08 21.57 -18.46
CA ASP A 142 -13.88 21.69 -17.00
C ASP A 142 -14.94 20.96 -16.15
N SER A 143 -16.15 20.81 -16.70
CA SER A 143 -17.23 20.06 -16.07
C SER A 143 -16.87 18.59 -15.85
N LEU A 144 -15.94 18.03 -16.63
CA LEU A 144 -15.48 16.63 -16.52
C LEU A 144 -14.48 16.43 -15.37
N LEU A 145 -13.83 17.50 -14.88
CA LEU A 145 -12.90 17.39 -13.76
C LEU A 145 -13.61 17.21 -12.41
N HIS A 146 -14.83 17.73 -12.28
CA HIS A 146 -15.57 17.84 -11.02
C HIS A 146 -16.67 16.78 -10.83
N GLY A 147 -16.97 15.98 -11.87
CA GLY A 147 -17.90 14.84 -11.81
C GLY A 147 -17.24 13.56 -11.32
#